data_AF-A0A357EYN5-F1
#
_entry.id   AF-A0A357EYN5-F1
#
_cell.length_a   1.000
_cell.length_b   1.000
_cell.length_c   1.000
_cell.angle_alpha   90.00
_cell.angle_beta   90.00
_cell.angle_gamma   90.00
#
_symmetry.space_group_name_H-M   'P 1'
#
loop_
_entity.id
_entity.type
_entity.pdbx_description
1 polymer ?
#
loop_
_entity_poly.entity_id
_entity_poly.type
_entity_poly.pdbx_seq_one_letter_code
_entity_poly.pdbx_strand_id
1 'polypeptide(L)'
;FRYWTPEKWRFKVAAGEESVARIGTFYYPQWRATINGNDAPLGHDADGVILIGLPKTEADVKLVFEETFLTEAARSVSAVAWIVILWFAILAIGRGGEQFKF
;
A
#
# COMPACT_ATOMS: atom_id res chain seq x y z
N PHE A 1 -6.41 0.35 -20.69
CA PHE A 1 -5.31 -0.28 -19.92
C PHE A 1 -5.79 -0.55 -18.51
N ARG A 2 -5.86 -1.82 -18.10
CA ARG A 2 -6.35 -2.26 -16.79
C ARG A 2 -5.13 -2.76 -16.01
N TYR A 3 -4.62 -1.97 -15.07
CA TYR A 3 -3.56 -2.41 -14.16
C TYR A 3 -4.23 -2.91 -12.89
N TRP A 4 -3.90 -4.14 -12.49
CA TRP A 4 -4.44 -4.79 -11.31
C TRP A 4 -3.25 -5.12 -10.40
N THR A 5 -3.09 -4.35 -9.33
CA THR A 5 -2.21 -4.69 -8.22
C THR A 5 -3.05 -4.69 -6.95
N PRO A 6 -2.75 -5.52 -5.94
CA PRO A 6 -3.56 -5.60 -4.72
C PRO A 6 -3.81 -4.23 -4.08
N GLU A 7 -2.82 -3.34 -4.16
CA GLU A 7 -2.81 -1.98 -3.59
C GLU A 7 -3.47 -0.91 -4.48
N LYS A 8 -3.70 -1.18 -5.77
CA LYS A 8 -4.12 -0.15 -6.75
C LYS A 8 -5.14 -0.70 -7.72
N TRP A 9 -6.35 -0.15 -7.65
CA TRP A 9 -7.46 -0.53 -8.49
C TRP A 9 -7.90 0.69 -9.28
N ARG A 10 -8.09 0.53 -10.60
CA ARG A 10 -8.65 1.56 -11.46
C ARG A 10 -9.63 0.98 -12.44
N PHE A 11 -10.83 1.53 -12.48
CA PHE A 11 -11.87 1.12 -13.40
C PHE A 11 -12.71 2.31 -13.85
N LYS A 12 -13.33 2.16 -15.02
CA LYS A 12 -14.25 3.15 -15.57
C LYS A 12 -15.66 2.63 -15.48
N VAL A 13 -16.58 3.49 -15.08
CA VAL A 13 -18.02 3.24 -15.09
C VAL A 13 -18.66 4.21 -16.06
N ALA A 14 -19.46 3.68 -16.99
CA ALA A 14 -20.22 4.50 -17.92
C ALA A 14 -21.31 5.29 -17.18
N ALA A 15 -21.79 6.37 -17.79
CA ALA A 15 -22.90 7.13 -17.24
C ALA A 15 -24.15 6.24 -17.04
N GLY A 16 -24.87 6.47 -15.95
CA GLY A 16 -25.99 5.64 -15.52
C GLY A 16 -26.72 6.22 -14.32
N GLU A 17 -27.43 5.37 -13.58
CA GLU A 17 -28.06 5.77 -12.32
C GLU A 17 -27.03 5.87 -11.17
N GLU A 18 -27.35 6.68 -10.16
CA GLU A 18 -26.56 6.69 -8.92
C GLU A 18 -26.61 5.30 -8.32
N SER A 19 -25.42 4.75 -8.07
CA SER A 19 -25.27 3.40 -7.58
C SER A 19 -24.10 3.31 -6.62
N VAL A 20 -24.02 2.21 -5.89
CA VAL A 20 -22.92 1.94 -4.98
C VAL A 20 -22.10 0.80 -5.57
N ALA A 21 -20.82 1.04 -5.83
CA ALA A 21 -19.88 -0.01 -6.16
C ALA A 21 -19.44 -0.74 -4.89
N ARG A 22 -19.67 -2.06 -4.87
CA ARG A 22 -19.13 -2.96 -3.84
C ARG A 22 -17.80 -3.53 -4.34
N ILE A 23 -16.71 -3.20 -3.66
CA ILE A 23 -15.37 -3.69 -3.98
C ILE A 23 -15.05 -4.82 -3.02
N GLY A 24 -14.81 -6.05 -3.51
CA GLY A 24 -14.54 -7.25 -2.70
C GLY A 24 -13.22 -7.26 -1.91
N THR A 25 -12.91 -6.16 -1.24
CA THR A 25 -11.75 -5.92 -0.37
C THR A 25 -12.26 -5.36 0.95
N PHE A 26 -11.67 -5.78 2.06
CA PHE A 26 -12.04 -5.28 3.39
C PHE A 26 -11.68 -3.80 3.55
N TYR A 27 -12.58 -3.07 4.18
CA TYR A 27 -12.38 -1.67 4.54
C TYR A 27 -11.24 -1.53 5.54
N TYR A 28 -10.38 -0.56 5.27
CA TYR A 28 -9.31 -0.14 6.15
C TYR A 28 -9.12 1.38 6.00
N PRO A 29 -8.85 2.14 7.07
CA PRO A 29 -8.80 3.60 7.01
C PRO A 29 -7.76 4.19 6.04
N GLN A 30 -6.76 3.41 5.63
CA GLN A 30 -5.71 3.87 4.70
C GLN A 30 -6.04 3.67 3.22
N TRP A 31 -7.23 3.14 2.91
CA TRP A 31 -7.74 3.19 1.56
C TRP A 31 -8.18 4.61 1.23
N ARG A 32 -7.78 5.10 0.06
CA ARG A 32 -8.31 6.33 -0.54
C ARG A 32 -8.92 6.04 -1.89
N ALA A 33 -10.13 6.56 -2.10
CA ALA A 33 -10.79 6.54 -3.40
C ALA A 33 -10.81 7.95 -4.00
N THR A 34 -10.60 8.02 -5.30
CA THR A 34 -10.86 9.20 -6.10
C THR A 34 -11.79 8.86 -7.26
N ILE A 35 -12.72 9.77 -7.54
CA ILE A 35 -13.65 9.68 -8.67
C ILE A 35 -13.40 10.89 -9.55
N ASN A 36 -13.01 10.64 -10.81
CA ASN A 36 -12.63 11.69 -11.76
C ASN A 36 -11.53 12.63 -11.20
N GLY A 37 -10.66 12.10 -10.34
CA GLY A 37 -9.57 12.86 -9.71
C GLY A 37 -9.94 13.58 -8.41
N ASN A 38 -11.20 13.60 -8.00
CA ASN A 38 -11.64 14.19 -6.73
C ASN A 38 -11.74 13.12 -5.64
N ASP A 39 -11.36 13.45 -4.41
CA ASP A 39 -11.50 12.55 -3.25
C ASP A 39 -12.97 12.16 -3.04
N ALA A 40 -13.19 10.86 -2.89
CA ALA A 40 -14.50 10.28 -2.66
C ALA A 40 -14.52 9.56 -1.30
N PRO A 41 -15.56 9.75 -0.49
CA PRO A 41 -15.69 9.06 0.79
C PRO A 41 -15.86 7.56 0.56
N LEU A 42 -15.18 6.77 1.38
CA LEU A 42 -15.32 5.32 1.43
C LEU A 42 -16.29 4.93 2.55
N GLY A 43 -17.28 4.13 2.20
CA GLY A 43 -18.13 3.43 3.16
C GLY A 43 -17.69 1.99 3.36
N HIS A 44 -18.38 1.30 4.26
CA HIS A 44 -18.30 -0.16 4.41
C HIS A 44 -19.70 -0.74 4.59
N ASP A 45 -19.90 -1.96 4.11
CA ASP A 45 -21.12 -2.72 4.40
C ASP A 45 -21.02 -3.43 5.77
N ALA A 46 -22.08 -4.15 6.16
CA ALA A 46 -22.11 -4.94 7.39
C ALA A 46 -21.06 -6.07 7.43
N ASP A 47 -20.61 -6.52 6.26
CA ASP A 47 -19.57 -7.55 6.11
C ASP A 47 -18.15 -6.92 6.14
N GLY A 48 -18.03 -5.60 6.24
CA GLY A 48 -16.77 -4.86 6.27
C GLY A 48 -16.15 -4.64 4.89
N VAL A 49 -16.89 -4.80 3.81
CA VAL A 49 -16.43 -4.66 2.43
C VAL A 49 -16.53 -3.19 1.99
N ILE A 50 -15.55 -2.71 1.20
CA ILE A 50 -15.50 -1.30 0.76
C ILE A 50 -16.69 -0.96 -0.15
N LEU A 51 -17.35 0.16 0.15
CA LEU A 51 -18.41 0.76 -0.65
C LEU A 51 -17.97 2.12 -1.20
N ILE A 52 -18.20 2.35 -2.49
CA ILE A 52 -17.91 3.62 -3.17
C ILE A 52 -19.20 4.12 -3.85
N GLY A 53 -19.66 5.32 -3.50
CA GLY A 53 -20.79 5.96 -4.18
C GLY A 53 -20.39 6.41 -5.58
N LEU A 54 -21.14 6.02 -6.60
CA LEU A 54 -20.90 6.37 -7.99
C LEU A 54 -21.88 7.46 -8.45
N PRO A 55 -21.40 8.53 -9.12
CA PRO A 55 -22.27 9.55 -9.68
C PRO A 55 -23.00 9.05 -10.93
N LYS A 56 -24.02 9.79 -11.38
CA LYS A 56 -24.74 9.51 -12.64
C LYS A 56 -23.88 9.64 -13.89
N THR A 57 -22.81 10.43 -13.81
CA THR A 57 -21.91 10.71 -14.93
C THR A 57 -20.89 9.60 -15.11
N GLU A 58 -20.19 9.57 -16.25
CA GLU A 58 -19.02 8.71 -16.41
C GLU A 58 -18.02 8.97 -15.26
N ALA A 59 -17.54 7.88 -14.68
CA ALA A 59 -16.67 7.91 -13.51
C ALA A 59 -15.42 7.07 -13.75
N ASP A 60 -14.24 7.71 -13.69
CA ASP A 60 -12.96 7.05 -13.52
C ASP A 60 -12.70 6.89 -12.03
N VAL A 61 -12.89 5.68 -11.53
CA VAL A 61 -12.72 5.34 -10.11
C VAL A 61 -11.33 4.78 -9.92
N LYS A 62 -10.59 5.39 -9.00
CA LYS A 62 -9.27 4.95 -8.59
C LYS A 62 -9.27 4.72 -7.09
N LEU A 63 -8.94 3.50 -6.68
CA LEU A 63 -8.80 3.11 -5.29
C LEU A 63 -7.33 2.76 -5.05
N VAL A 64 -6.71 3.41 -4.07
CA VAL A 64 -5.30 3.25 -3.73
C VAL A 64 -5.18 2.96 -2.24
N PHE A 65 -4.47 1.90 -1.91
CA PHE A 65 -3.96 1.67 -0.57
C PHE A 65 -2.74 2.57 -0.38
N GLU A 66 -2.87 3.56 0.49
CA GLU A 66 -1.76 4.41 0.82
C GLU A 66 -0.89 3.70 1.86
N GLU A 67 0.16 3.00 1.39
CA GLU A 67 1.22 2.55 2.28
C GLU A 67 1.77 3.77 3.02
N THR A 68 1.74 3.68 4.35
CA THR A 68 2.14 4.80 5.19
C THR A 68 3.61 5.09 4.96
N PHE A 69 4.01 6.35 4.85
CA PHE A 69 5.44 6.75 4.81
C PHE A 69 6.31 6.04 5.89
N LEU A 70 5.70 5.62 6.99
CA LEU A 70 6.30 4.81 8.05
C LEU A 70 6.80 3.43 7.60
N THR A 71 6.12 2.71 6.71
CA THR A 71 6.57 1.38 6.26
C THR A 71 7.81 1.49 5.38
N GLU A 72 7.85 2.45 4.46
CA GLU A 72 9.04 2.75 3.65
C GLU A 72 10.22 3.23 4.50
N ALA A 73 9.96 4.07 5.52
CA ALA A 73 10.99 4.49 6.46
C ALA A 73 11.51 3.30 7.30
N ALA A 74 10.63 2.45 7.81
CA ALA A 74 11.01 1.27 8.60
C ALA A 74 11.85 0.28 7.78
N ARG A 75 11.52 0.11 6.50
CA ARG A 75 12.31 -0.72 5.57
C ARG A 75 13.72 -0.18 5.40
N SER A 76 13.85 1.13 5.24
CA SER A 76 15.16 1.80 5.11
C SER A 76 15.98 1.68 6.41
N VAL A 77 15.35 1.91 7.56
CA VAL A 77 16.00 1.76 8.88
C VAL A 77 16.47 0.32 9.10
N SER A 78 15.64 -0.67 8.75
CA SER A 78 16.00 -2.09 8.87
C SER A 78 17.19 -2.45 7.97
N ALA A 79 17.21 -1.97 6.73
CA ALA A 79 18.34 -2.17 5.83
C ALA A 79 19.64 -1.57 6.38
N VAL A 80 19.59 -0.36 6.92
CA VAL A 80 20.75 0.28 7.58
C VAL A 80 21.21 -0.51 8.79
N ALA A 81 20.29 -0.99 9.63
CA ALA A 81 20.61 -1.81 10.79
C ALA A 81 21.34 -3.09 10.39
N TRP A 82 20.89 -3.78 9.33
CA TRP A 82 21.57 -4.97 8.80
C TRP A 82 22.98 -4.68 8.29
N ILE A 83 23.18 -3.56 7.60
CA ILE A 83 24.53 -3.15 7.14
C ILE A 83 25.46 -2.94 8.34
N VAL A 84 24.98 -2.28 9.39
CA VAL A 84 25.76 -2.04 10.62
C VAL A 84 26.11 -3.36 11.30
N ILE A 85 25.15 -4.26 11.45
CA ILE A 85 25.37 -5.59 12.06
C ILE A 85 26.41 -6.38 11.26
N LEU A 86 26.27 -6.45 9.94
CA LEU A 86 27.21 -7.16 9.07
C LEU A 86 28.61 -6.55 9.13
N TRP A 87 28.71 -5.22 9.18
CA TRP A 87 29.97 -4.53 9.32
C TRP A 87 30.68 -4.89 10.63
N PHE A 88 29.96 -4.87 11.75
CA PHE A 88 30.51 -5.31 13.05
C PHE A 88 30.90 -6.79 13.05
N ALA A 89 30.09 -7.66 12.42
CA ALA A 89 30.40 -9.08 12.32
C ALA A 89 31.70 -9.32 11.55
N ILE A 90 31.92 -8.64 10.43
CA ILE A 90 33.15 -8.73 9.63
C ILE A 90 34.36 -8.28 10.46
N LEU A 91 34.25 -7.17 11.19
CA LEU A 91 35.33 -6.69 12.06
C LEU A 91 35.65 -7.66 13.19
N ALA A 92 34.63 -8.25 13.81
CA ALA A 92 34.83 -9.24 14.88
C ALA A 92 35.55 -10.49 14.36
N ILE A 93 35.16 -10.99 13.18
CA ILE A 93 35.81 -12.14 12.54
C ILE A 93 37.27 -11.80 12.15
N GLY A 94 37.51 -10.61 11.60
CA GLY A 94 38.84 -10.15 11.22
C GLY A 94 39.81 -10.06 12.41
N ARG A 95 39.33 -9.61 13.58
CA ARG A 95 40.14 -9.56 14.82
C ARG A 95 40.33 -10.93 15.45
N GLY A 96 39.38 -11.86 15.31
CA GLY A 96 39.49 -13.23 15.80
C GLY A 96 40.54 -14.06 15.07
N GLY A 97 40.76 -13.80 13.77
CA GLY A 97 41.75 -14.51 12.96
C GLY A 97 43.22 -14.23 13.31
N GLU A 98 43.53 -13.08 13.93
CA GLU A 98 44.90 -12.75 14.34
C GLU A 98 45.35 -13.47 15.63
N GLN A 99 44.42 -13.93 16.45
CA GLN A 99 44.70 -14.60 17.74
C GLN A 99 45.09 -16.08 17.57
N PHE A 100 44.95 -16.67 16.37
CA PHE A 100 45.18 -18.10 16.09
C PHE A 100 46.44 -18.38 15.26
N LYS A 101 47.33 -17.39 15.06
CA LYS A 101 48.64 -17.63 14.45
C LYS A 101 49.67 -17.91 15.55
N PHE A 102 49.83 -19.19 15.88
CA PHE A 102 50.98 -19.74 16.64
C PHE A 102 52.02 -20.31 15.68
#